data_AF-A0AA95E1J3-F1
#
_entry.id   AF-A0AA95E1J3-F1
#
_cell.length_a   1.000
_cell.length_b   1.000
_cell.length_c   1.000
_cell.angle_alpha   90.00
_cell.angle_beta   90.00
_cell.angle_gamma   90.00
#
_symmetry.space_group_name_H-M   'P 1'
#
loop_
_entity.id
_entity.type
_entity.pdbx_description
1 polymer ?
#
loop_
_entity_poly.entity_id
_entity_poly.type
_entity_poly.pdbx_seq_one_letter_code
_entity_poly.pdbx_strand_id
1 'polypeptide(L)'
;MLKIKNKHNSLKFLLGVTLSTLLFGCSKPENNTESTLSSKSSTNVAICGSDKDCKGDRICDKGECKSPEFKSVITTNSKNSDNISESNNCPSDFESFITKYRSDLDFQKQHTAKIIRIKITEPEDIKVKNVEIKDTDFPIIFSEKELKQENMKQELKHENNFYTVKDYLDESDYVLLYKFKKEKNCWNLVQSETNNL
;
A
#
# COMPACT_ATOMS: atom_id res chain seq x y z
N MET A 1 20.78 -27.66 -35.51
CA MET A 1 21.57 -26.41 -35.62
C MET A 1 20.65 -25.21 -35.41
N LEU A 2 20.53 -24.69 -34.18
CA LEU A 2 19.80 -23.46 -33.91
C LEU A 2 20.80 -22.30 -33.75
N LYS A 3 20.66 -21.26 -34.57
CA LYS A 3 21.42 -20.00 -34.46
C LYS A 3 20.72 -19.09 -33.45
N ILE A 4 21.35 -18.85 -32.30
CA ILE A 4 20.94 -17.81 -31.35
C ILE A 4 21.59 -16.49 -31.82
N LYS A 5 20.77 -15.52 -32.21
CA LYS A 5 21.23 -14.14 -32.48
C LYS A 5 21.25 -13.38 -31.17
N ASN A 6 22.46 -13.15 -30.64
CA ASN A 6 22.68 -12.28 -29.50
C ASN A 6 22.60 -10.81 -29.96
N LYS A 7 21.59 -10.06 -29.50
CA LYS A 7 21.42 -8.63 -29.79
C LYS A 7 21.93 -7.83 -28.60
N HIS A 8 23.18 -7.37 -28.69
CA HIS A 8 23.76 -6.40 -27.77
C HIS A 8 23.04 -5.04 -27.91
N ASN A 9 22.21 -4.66 -26.94
CA ASN A 9 21.77 -3.28 -26.79
C ASN A 9 22.72 -2.56 -25.83
N SER A 10 23.63 -1.77 -26.40
CA SER A 10 24.48 -0.81 -25.71
C SER A 10 23.63 0.39 -25.28
N LEU A 11 23.11 0.36 -24.05
CA LEU A 11 22.43 1.49 -23.44
C LEU A 11 23.49 2.46 -22.88
N LYS A 12 23.82 3.48 -23.67
CA LYS A 12 24.70 4.57 -23.26
C LYS A 12 23.97 5.45 -22.24
N PHE A 13 24.32 5.31 -20.96
CA PHE A 13 23.94 6.25 -19.90
C PHE A 13 24.70 7.57 -20.11
N LEU A 14 23.99 8.59 -20.58
CA LEU A 14 24.45 9.98 -20.54
C LEU A 14 23.88 10.63 -19.28
N LEU A 15 24.77 10.88 -18.31
CA LEU A 15 24.52 11.77 -17.18
C LEU A 15 24.13 13.16 -17.69
N GLY A 16 22.93 13.62 -17.32
CA GLY A 16 22.49 15.00 -17.46
C GLY A 16 21.98 15.53 -16.13
N VAL A 17 22.89 15.99 -15.28
CA VAL A 17 22.57 16.76 -14.07
C VAL A 17 22.15 18.16 -14.51
N THR A 18 20.88 18.53 -14.29
CA THR A 18 20.47 19.94 -14.36
C THR A 18 19.90 20.39 -13.03
N LEU A 19 20.68 21.27 -12.41
CA LEU A 19 20.42 22.03 -11.21
C LEU A 19 19.41 23.13 -11.56
N SER A 20 18.22 23.13 -10.95
CA SER A 20 17.27 24.24 -11.03
C SER A 20 16.88 24.68 -9.63
N THR A 21 17.57 25.72 -9.17
CA THR A 21 17.20 26.55 -8.02
C THR A 21 16.09 27.53 -8.44
N LEU A 22 14.95 27.48 -7.77
CA LEU A 22 14.00 28.59 -7.76
C LEU A 22 13.72 29.02 -6.32
N LEU A 23 14.23 30.21 -6.01
CA LEU A 23 13.99 31.00 -4.81
C LEU A 23 12.73 31.85 -5.03
N PHE A 24 11.66 31.61 -4.27
CA PHE A 24 10.59 32.56 -3.97
C PHE A 24 9.95 32.06 -2.66
N GLY A 25 9.73 32.79 -1.58
CA GLY A 25 9.77 34.22 -1.28
C GLY A 25 8.89 34.36 -0.04
N CYS A 26 9.46 34.75 1.10
CA CYS A 26 8.73 34.97 2.34
C CYS A 26 7.72 36.11 2.18
N SER A 27 6.50 35.93 2.71
CA SER A 27 5.63 37.03 3.11
C SER A 27 4.74 36.57 4.26
N LYS A 28 5.15 36.96 5.46
CA LYS A 28 4.32 36.99 6.67
C LYS A 28 3.46 38.25 6.59
N PRO A 29 2.18 38.18 6.97
CA PRO A 29 1.70 39.21 7.87
C PRO A 29 0.98 38.62 9.08
N GLU A 30 1.35 39.20 10.20
CA GLU A 30 0.73 39.11 11.51
C GLU A 30 -0.49 40.04 11.49
N ASN A 31 -1.66 39.57 11.93
CA ASN A 31 -2.67 40.46 12.48
C ASN A 31 -3.59 39.70 13.43
N ASN A 32 -3.55 40.16 14.68
CA ASN A 32 -4.41 39.77 15.77
C ASN A 32 -5.80 40.39 15.54
N THR A 33 -6.87 39.60 15.62
CA THR A 33 -8.19 40.13 16.01
C THR A 33 -9.00 38.98 16.63
N GLU A 34 -9.01 38.93 17.96
CA GLU A 34 -10.15 38.39 18.69
C GLU A 34 -11.37 39.23 18.37
N SER A 35 -12.49 38.60 18.00
CA SER A 35 -13.84 39.07 18.34
C SER A 35 -14.92 38.04 17.98
N THR A 36 -15.52 37.50 19.03
CA THR A 36 -16.97 37.54 19.29
C THR A 36 -17.92 36.77 18.35
N LEU A 37 -18.27 35.57 18.80
CA LEU A 37 -19.64 35.09 19.05
C LEU A 37 -20.81 35.93 18.46
N SER A 38 -21.47 35.45 17.39
CA SER A 38 -22.94 35.24 17.36
C SER A 38 -23.52 34.95 15.96
N SER A 39 -24.08 33.75 15.84
CA SER A 39 -25.49 33.48 15.52
C SER A 39 -26.16 34.05 14.24
N LYS A 40 -26.62 33.08 13.44
CA LYS A 40 -27.84 33.04 12.61
C LYS A 40 -27.91 33.91 11.33
N SER A 41 -27.89 33.21 10.19
CA SER A 41 -29.03 33.30 9.25
C SER A 41 -29.12 32.02 8.42
N SER A 42 -30.31 31.41 8.41
CA SER A 42 -30.62 30.20 7.68
C SER A 42 -30.81 30.52 6.20
N THR A 43 -29.79 30.27 5.40
CA THR A 43 -29.93 30.14 3.95
C THR A 43 -29.03 28.98 3.58
N ASN A 44 -29.62 27.90 3.10
CA ASN A 44 -28.94 26.65 2.79
C ASN A 44 -28.12 26.87 1.50
N VAL A 45 -26.97 27.52 1.63
CA VAL A 45 -26.04 27.75 0.51
C VAL A 45 -25.17 26.50 0.41
N ALA A 46 -25.31 25.78 -0.69
CA ALA A 46 -24.44 24.66 -1.01
C ALA A 46 -22.98 25.13 -1.06
N ILE A 47 -22.12 24.49 -0.28
CA ILE A 47 -20.68 24.74 -0.16
C ILE A 47 -19.90 24.03 -1.29
N CYS A 48 -20.50 23.03 -1.93
CA CYS A 48 -19.94 22.31 -3.07
C CYS A 48 -21.01 22.00 -4.13
N GLY A 49 -20.60 21.82 -5.39
CA GLY A 49 -21.47 21.33 -6.47
C GLY A 49 -21.10 19.94 -6.95
N SER A 50 -19.84 19.54 -6.78
CA SER A 50 -19.29 18.24 -7.19
C SER A 50 -18.13 17.82 -6.27
N ASP A 51 -17.74 16.54 -6.33
CA ASP A 51 -16.65 15.99 -5.50
C ASP A 51 -15.31 16.73 -5.68
N LYS A 52 -15.08 17.33 -6.85
CA LYS A 52 -13.86 18.09 -7.13
C LYS A 52 -13.76 19.40 -6.35
N ASP A 53 -14.88 19.91 -5.86
CA ASP A 53 -14.92 21.12 -5.02
C ASP A 53 -14.50 20.81 -3.58
N CYS A 54 -14.41 19.54 -3.23
CA CYS A 54 -14.05 19.06 -1.90
C CYS A 54 -12.55 18.79 -1.80
N LYS A 55 -11.94 19.20 -0.68
CA LYS A 55 -10.52 18.96 -0.43
C LYS A 55 -10.27 17.50 -0.06
N GLY A 56 -9.25 16.90 -0.68
CA GLY A 56 -8.83 15.52 -0.41
C GLY A 56 -9.83 14.51 -0.98
N ASP A 57 -10.07 13.44 -0.24
CA ASP A 57 -10.94 12.33 -0.67
C ASP A 57 -12.42 12.52 -0.28
N ARG A 58 -12.83 13.75 0.03
CA ARG A 58 -14.21 14.07 0.43
C ARG A 58 -15.12 14.14 -0.80
N ILE A 59 -16.37 13.73 -0.65
CA ILE A 59 -17.40 13.76 -1.70
C ILE A 59 -18.42 14.86 -1.41
N CYS A 60 -19.00 15.45 -2.46
CA CYS A 60 -20.05 16.45 -2.32
C CYS A 60 -21.42 15.78 -2.22
N ASP A 61 -22.00 15.77 -1.02
CA ASP A 61 -23.35 15.24 -0.77
C ASP A 61 -24.28 16.38 -0.34
N LYS A 62 -25.30 16.64 -1.17
CA LYS A 62 -26.32 17.69 -0.95
C LYS A 62 -25.74 19.08 -0.66
N GLY A 63 -24.64 19.41 -1.32
CA GLY A 63 -23.98 20.71 -1.16
C GLY A 63 -23.04 20.78 0.03
N GLU A 64 -22.73 19.67 0.69
CA GLU A 64 -21.75 19.61 1.77
C GLU A 64 -20.66 18.58 1.45
N CYS A 65 -19.39 18.95 1.65
CA CYS A 65 -18.29 18.01 1.52
C CYS A 65 -18.28 17.05 2.70
N LYS A 66 -18.61 15.78 2.47
CA LYS A 66 -18.58 14.72 3.49
C LYS A 66 -17.41 13.77 3.23
N SER A 67 -16.87 13.20 4.29
CA SER A 67 -15.96 12.07 4.13
C SER A 67 -16.79 10.89 3.59
N PRO A 68 -16.31 10.12 2.60
CA PRO A 68 -17.03 8.94 2.14
C PRO A 68 -17.26 8.03 3.34
N GLU A 69 -18.53 7.86 3.70
CA GLU A 69 -18.93 6.88 4.70
C GLU A 69 -18.72 5.50 4.08
N PHE A 70 -17.54 4.92 4.30
CA PHE A 70 -17.44 3.47 4.32
C PHE A 70 -18.47 3.01 5.34
N LYS A 71 -19.49 2.28 4.91
CA LYS A 71 -20.40 1.55 5.80
C LYS A 71 -19.60 0.46 6.54
N SER A 72 -18.72 0.89 7.43
CA SER A 72 -18.26 0.11 8.56
C SER A 72 -19.43 0.06 9.52
N VAL A 73 -20.00 -1.12 9.70
CA VAL A 73 -21.03 -1.35 10.72
C VAL A 73 -20.36 -1.16 12.07
N ILE A 74 -20.62 -0.01 12.68
CA ILE A 74 -20.13 0.39 14.01
C ILE A 74 -20.93 -0.35 15.08
N THR A 75 -20.29 -0.75 16.18
CA THR A 75 -20.89 -0.55 17.51
C THR A 75 -19.82 -0.01 18.47
N THR A 76 -20.21 1.02 19.19
CA THR A 76 -19.47 1.96 20.05
C THR A 76 -19.17 1.44 21.46
N ASN A 77 -18.00 1.78 22.03
CA ASN A 77 -17.80 2.65 23.23
C ASN A 77 -16.61 2.27 24.14
N SER A 78 -15.97 3.37 24.61
CA SER A 78 -15.31 3.56 25.92
C SER A 78 -13.79 3.37 26.06
N LYS A 79 -13.19 4.44 26.59
CA LYS A 79 -11.81 4.57 27.08
C LYS A 79 -11.53 3.56 28.20
N ASN A 80 -10.46 2.77 28.10
CA ASN A 80 -9.45 2.62 29.15
C ASN A 80 -8.18 1.91 28.65
N SER A 81 -7.06 2.25 29.27
CA SER A 81 -5.68 1.83 28.99
C SER A 81 -5.46 0.31 29.08
N ASP A 82 -4.47 -0.14 28.31
CA ASP A 82 -3.73 -1.42 28.43
C ASP A 82 -4.50 -2.72 28.16
N ASN A 83 -4.57 -3.09 26.87
CA ASN A 83 -4.32 -4.45 26.35
C ASN A 83 -4.50 -4.42 24.82
N ILE A 84 -3.38 -4.41 24.07
CA ILE A 84 -3.37 -4.44 22.60
C ILE A 84 -3.97 -5.77 22.14
N SER A 85 -5.25 -5.75 21.81
CA SER A 85 -5.95 -6.76 21.03
C SER A 85 -6.74 -6.05 19.94
N GLU A 86 -6.03 -5.33 19.05
CA GLU A 86 -6.58 -4.78 17.82
C GLU A 86 -6.76 -5.89 16.78
N SER A 87 -7.73 -6.78 17.00
CA SER A 87 -8.16 -7.77 16.00
C SER A 87 -9.25 -7.25 15.06
N ASN A 88 -9.54 -5.95 15.08
CA ASN A 88 -10.74 -5.39 14.44
C ASN A 88 -10.47 -4.57 13.18
N ASN A 89 -9.22 -4.43 12.75
CA ASN A 89 -8.87 -3.59 11.59
C ASN A 89 -8.43 -4.38 10.35
N CYS A 90 -8.82 -5.65 10.27
CA CYS A 90 -8.52 -6.48 9.12
C CYS A 90 -9.63 -6.40 8.07
N PRO A 91 -9.33 -6.03 6.82
CA PRO A 91 -10.31 -6.02 5.75
C PRO A 91 -10.93 -7.41 5.51
N SER A 92 -12.22 -7.44 5.20
CA SER A 92 -12.99 -8.68 5.01
C SER A 92 -12.63 -9.42 3.72
N ASP A 93 -12.37 -8.68 2.65
CA ASP A 93 -11.93 -9.17 1.34
C ASP A 93 -10.42 -9.06 1.19
N PHE A 94 -9.86 -9.90 0.31
CA PHE A 94 -8.41 -9.99 0.14
C PHE A 94 -7.82 -8.78 -0.61
N GLU A 95 -8.56 -8.19 -1.54
CA GLU A 95 -8.10 -7.03 -2.33
C GLU A 95 -7.87 -5.81 -1.44
N SER A 96 -8.84 -5.50 -0.57
CA SER A 96 -8.72 -4.43 0.42
C SER A 96 -7.61 -4.73 1.43
N PHE A 97 -7.45 -6.00 1.82
CA PHE A 97 -6.37 -6.43 2.68
C PHE A 97 -5.00 -6.18 2.03
N ILE A 98 -4.75 -6.64 0.81
CA ILE A 98 -3.44 -6.52 0.16
C ILE A 98 -3.10 -5.06 -0.15
N THR A 99 -4.11 -4.26 -0.52
CA THR A 99 -3.97 -2.82 -0.70
C THR A 99 -3.45 -2.17 0.59
N LYS A 100 -4.13 -2.43 1.71
CA LYS A 100 -3.72 -1.89 3.02
C LYS A 100 -2.34 -2.40 3.43
N TYR A 101 -2.10 -3.69 3.30
CA TYR A 101 -0.86 -4.38 3.64
C TYR A 101 0.36 -3.84 2.89
N ARG A 102 0.18 -3.34 1.66
CA ARG A 102 1.23 -2.68 0.88
C ARG A 102 1.43 -1.21 1.23
N SER A 103 0.41 -0.56 1.79
CA SER A 103 0.43 0.90 2.06
C SER A 103 0.81 1.26 3.49
N ASP A 104 0.70 0.33 4.42
CA ASP A 104 0.86 0.56 5.87
C ASP A 104 1.88 -0.42 6.44
N LEU A 105 3.05 0.09 6.81
CA LEU A 105 4.16 -0.70 7.32
C LEU A 105 3.84 -1.34 8.68
N ASP A 106 3.10 -0.66 9.55
CA ASP A 106 2.77 -1.22 10.86
C ASP A 106 1.72 -2.32 10.71
N PHE A 107 0.75 -2.14 9.81
CA PHE A 107 -0.17 -3.20 9.42
C PHE A 107 0.57 -4.39 8.80
N GLN A 108 1.57 -4.14 7.95
CA GLN A 108 2.41 -5.18 7.37
C GLN A 108 3.12 -5.99 8.47
N LYS A 109 3.69 -5.32 9.48
CA LYS A 109 4.35 -5.97 10.62
C LYS A 109 3.40 -6.86 11.41
N GLN A 110 2.19 -6.36 11.69
CA GLN A 110 1.18 -7.09 12.45
C GLN A 110 0.61 -8.30 11.69
N HIS A 111 0.61 -8.25 10.36
CA HIS A 111 0.02 -9.27 9.49
C HIS A 111 1.04 -10.10 8.72
N THR A 112 2.26 -10.17 9.24
CA THR A 112 3.28 -11.12 8.78
C THR A 112 3.47 -12.16 9.87
N ALA A 113 3.43 -13.43 9.49
CA ALA A 113 3.68 -14.51 10.44
C ALA A 113 5.09 -14.35 11.04
N LYS A 114 5.19 -14.58 12.36
CA LYS A 114 6.46 -14.49 13.08
C LYS A 114 7.57 -15.33 12.45
N ILE A 115 7.21 -16.49 11.91
CA ILE A 115 8.10 -17.34 11.11
C ILE A 115 7.51 -17.40 9.71
N ILE A 116 8.26 -16.90 8.72
CA ILE A 116 7.91 -17.07 7.31
C ILE A 116 8.86 -18.07 6.66
N ARG A 117 8.32 -18.81 5.70
CA ARG A 117 9.14 -19.64 4.82
C ARG A 117 9.65 -18.75 3.68
N ILE A 118 10.96 -18.61 3.55
CA ILE A 118 11.60 -17.95 2.42
C ILE A 118 12.12 -19.03 1.49
N LYS A 119 11.70 -18.98 0.22
CA LYS A 119 12.29 -19.81 -0.82
C LYS A 119 13.01 -18.93 -1.82
N ILE A 120 14.25 -19.31 -2.13
CA ILE A 120 15.06 -18.66 -3.14
C ILE A 120 15.39 -19.73 -4.17
N THR A 121 14.92 -19.53 -5.39
CA THR A 121 15.25 -20.40 -6.52
C THR A 121 16.45 -19.79 -7.24
N GLU A 122 17.58 -20.52 -7.24
CA GLU A 122 18.76 -20.23 -8.04
C GLU A 122 18.82 -21.23 -9.21
N PRO A 123 19.50 -20.92 -10.33
CA PRO A 123 19.47 -21.74 -11.55
C PRO A 123 19.90 -23.20 -11.39
N GLU A 124 20.65 -23.53 -10.34
CA GLU A 124 21.15 -24.89 -10.09
C GLU A 124 20.63 -25.51 -8.78
N ASP A 125 20.00 -24.74 -7.90
CA ASP A 125 19.58 -25.20 -6.57
C ASP A 125 18.37 -24.44 -6.01
N ILE A 126 17.49 -25.15 -5.29
CA ILE A 126 16.39 -24.54 -4.54
C ILE A 126 16.80 -24.44 -3.07
N LYS A 127 16.99 -23.22 -2.58
CA LYS A 127 17.29 -22.96 -1.17
C LYS A 127 16.01 -22.59 -0.43
N VAL A 128 15.59 -23.45 0.50
CA VAL A 128 14.45 -23.20 1.38
C VAL A 128 14.96 -22.91 2.79
N LYS A 129 14.59 -21.75 3.34
CA LYS A 129 14.92 -21.35 4.71
C LYS A 129 13.66 -20.94 5.45
N ASN A 130 13.48 -21.45 6.67
CA ASN A 130 12.51 -20.87 7.59
C ASN A 130 13.21 -19.73 8.33
N VAL A 131 12.64 -18.53 8.26
CA VAL A 131 13.22 -17.33 8.86
C VAL A 131 12.23 -16.79 9.88
N GLU A 132 12.72 -16.62 11.11
CA GLU A 132 12.02 -15.82 12.11
C GLU A 132 12.22 -14.35 11.74
N ILE A 133 11.11 -13.64 11.49
CA ILE A 133 11.16 -12.24 11.08
C ILE A 133 11.33 -11.37 12.32
N LYS A 134 12.43 -10.63 12.34
CA LYS A 134 12.68 -9.53 13.27
C LYS A 134 12.22 -8.22 12.63
N ASP A 135 12.03 -7.18 13.43
CA ASP A 135 11.56 -5.86 12.98
C ASP A 135 12.36 -5.24 11.81
N THR A 136 13.60 -5.70 11.60
CA THR A 136 14.51 -5.22 10.53
C THR A 136 14.49 -6.05 9.25
N ASP A 137 13.89 -7.24 9.26
CA ASP A 137 14.07 -8.27 8.22
C ASP A 137 12.80 -8.51 7.39
N PHE A 138 11.89 -7.54 7.37
CA PHE A 138 10.62 -7.68 6.68
C PHE A 138 10.81 -7.81 5.17
N PRO A 139 10.13 -8.78 4.52
CA PRO A 139 10.21 -8.92 3.08
C PRO A 139 9.70 -7.65 2.41
N ILE A 140 10.48 -7.13 1.45
CA ILE A 140 10.08 -5.99 0.64
C ILE A 140 8.91 -6.44 -0.24
N ILE A 141 7.80 -5.71 -0.16
CA ILE A 141 6.61 -5.93 -0.97
C ILE A 141 6.32 -4.62 -1.66
N PHE A 142 6.32 -4.65 -2.98
CA PHE A 142 6.08 -3.46 -3.79
C PHE A 142 4.67 -2.93 -3.54
N SER A 143 4.58 -1.63 -3.32
CA SER A 143 3.34 -0.89 -3.41
C SER A 143 2.79 -0.90 -4.83
N GLU A 144 1.50 -0.63 -5.00
CA GLU A 144 0.90 -0.52 -6.35
C GLU A 144 1.58 0.55 -7.22
N LYS A 145 2.12 1.61 -6.60
CA LYS A 145 2.84 2.66 -7.31
C LYS A 145 4.16 2.14 -7.84
N GLU A 146 4.91 1.39 -7.03
CA GLU A 146 6.17 0.79 -7.44
C GLU A 146 5.96 -0.29 -8.50
N LEU A 147 4.94 -1.15 -8.36
CA LEU A 147 4.60 -2.14 -9.39
C LEU A 147 4.35 -1.46 -10.75
N LYS A 148 3.59 -0.38 -10.77
CA LYS A 148 3.33 0.40 -12.00
C LYS A 148 4.60 1.08 -12.54
N GLN A 149 5.42 1.64 -11.66
CA GLN A 149 6.66 2.32 -12.03
C GLN A 149 7.66 1.36 -12.67
N GLU A 150 7.79 0.17 -12.10
CA GLU A 150 8.68 -0.87 -12.59
C GLU A 150 8.08 -1.69 -13.74
N ASN A 151 6.86 -1.37 -14.20
CA ASN A 151 6.12 -2.12 -15.22
C ASN A 151 5.91 -3.61 -14.83
N MET A 152 5.78 -3.88 -13.54
CA MET A 152 5.44 -5.19 -13.01
C MET A 152 3.94 -5.43 -13.12
N LYS A 153 3.58 -6.68 -13.44
CA LYS A 153 2.22 -7.20 -13.42
C LYS A 153 1.96 -7.99 -12.16
N GLN A 154 0.68 -8.08 -11.82
CA GLN A 154 0.21 -8.84 -10.68
C GLN A 154 -0.82 -9.89 -11.13
N GLU A 155 -0.66 -11.10 -10.60
CA GLU A 155 -1.65 -12.18 -10.68
C GLU A 155 -2.06 -12.59 -9.27
N LEU A 156 -3.36 -12.78 -9.07
CA LEU A 156 -3.94 -13.24 -7.81
C LEU A 156 -4.54 -14.63 -8.01
N LYS A 157 -4.13 -15.59 -7.18
CA LYS A 157 -4.68 -16.94 -7.17
C LYS A 157 -5.22 -17.28 -5.79
N HIS A 158 -6.51 -17.60 -5.72
CA HIS A 158 -7.14 -18.10 -4.50
C HIS A 158 -7.21 -19.63 -4.54
N GLU A 159 -6.72 -20.29 -3.49
CA GLU A 159 -6.77 -21.75 -3.36
C GLU A 159 -6.97 -22.15 -1.89
N ASN A 160 -8.10 -22.78 -1.60
CA ASN A 160 -8.52 -23.17 -0.24
C ASN A 160 -8.56 -21.95 0.70
N ASN A 161 -7.71 -21.94 1.74
CA ASN A 161 -7.59 -20.85 2.72
C ASN A 161 -6.38 -19.94 2.43
N PHE A 162 -5.86 -19.99 1.21
CA PHE A 162 -4.68 -19.25 0.81
C PHE A 162 -4.96 -18.34 -0.38
N TYR A 163 -4.39 -17.14 -0.33
CA TYR A 163 -4.16 -16.33 -1.51
C TYR A 163 -2.68 -16.37 -1.87
N THR A 164 -2.39 -16.46 -3.15
CA THR A 164 -1.06 -16.27 -3.71
C THR A 164 -1.07 -15.01 -4.54
N VAL A 165 -0.18 -14.08 -4.20
CA VAL A 165 0.11 -12.89 -4.98
C VAL A 165 1.38 -13.15 -5.75
N LYS A 166 1.32 -13.02 -7.07
CA LYS A 166 2.47 -13.16 -7.96
C LYS A 166 2.73 -11.83 -8.63
N ASP A 167 3.83 -11.18 -8.27
CA ASP A 167 4.31 -9.96 -8.91
C ASP A 167 5.47 -10.33 -9.85
N TYR A 168 5.41 -9.92 -11.12
CA TYR A 168 6.39 -10.34 -12.13
C TYR A 168 6.57 -9.29 -13.23
N LEU A 169 7.68 -9.34 -13.93
CA LEU A 169 7.93 -8.55 -15.14
C LEU A 169 7.61 -9.37 -16.38
N ASP A 170 6.90 -8.79 -17.35
CA ASP A 170 6.76 -9.41 -18.67
C ASP A 170 8.14 -9.64 -19.28
N GLU A 171 8.33 -10.79 -19.95
CA GLU A 171 9.58 -11.16 -20.64
C GLU A 171 10.80 -11.36 -19.73
N SER A 172 10.64 -11.28 -18.42
CA SER A 172 11.65 -11.64 -17.43
C SER A 172 11.24 -12.91 -16.70
N ASP A 173 12.25 -13.59 -16.17
CA ASP A 173 12.14 -14.70 -15.25
C ASP A 173 12.09 -14.26 -13.78
N TYR A 174 12.17 -12.95 -13.52
CA TYR A 174 11.99 -12.34 -12.21
C TYR A 174 10.53 -12.45 -11.75
N VAL A 175 10.34 -13.19 -10.66
CA VAL A 175 9.02 -13.44 -10.06
C VAL A 175 9.13 -13.36 -8.54
N LEU A 176 8.22 -12.60 -7.94
CA LEU A 176 7.96 -12.57 -6.51
C LEU A 176 6.63 -13.25 -6.22
N LEU A 177 6.65 -14.21 -5.30
CA LEU A 177 5.49 -14.99 -4.89
C LEU A 177 5.27 -14.82 -3.40
N TYR A 178 4.11 -14.28 -3.03
CA TYR A 178 3.71 -14.11 -1.65
C TYR A 178 2.48 -14.97 -1.36
N LYS A 179 2.56 -15.80 -0.32
CA LYS A 179 1.45 -16.65 0.12
C LYS A 179 0.87 -16.13 1.41
N PHE A 180 -0.42 -15.81 1.37
CA PHE A 180 -1.20 -15.36 2.49
C PHE A 180 -2.15 -16.46 2.94
N LYS A 181 -2.30 -16.63 4.25
CA LYS A 181 -3.22 -17.59 4.85
C LYS A 181 -4.26 -16.85 5.69
N LYS A 182 -5.53 -17.23 5.57
CA LYS A 182 -6.56 -16.74 6.49
C LYS A 182 -6.42 -17.45 7.83
N GLU A 183 -6.21 -16.69 8.90
CA GLU A 183 -6.22 -17.18 10.27
C GLU A 183 -7.24 -16.39 11.08
N LYS A 184 -8.20 -17.11 11.66
CA LYS A 184 -9.40 -16.51 12.27
C LYS A 184 -10.11 -15.63 11.24
N ASN A 185 -10.07 -14.31 11.42
CA ASN A 185 -10.74 -13.33 10.56
C ASN A 185 -9.76 -12.45 9.77
N CYS A 186 -8.48 -12.81 9.70
CA CYS A 186 -7.50 -11.99 9.01
C CYS A 186 -6.51 -12.78 8.17
N TRP A 187 -5.96 -12.12 7.14
CA TRP A 187 -4.92 -12.66 6.30
C TRP A 187 -3.55 -12.38 6.92
N ASN A 188 -2.64 -13.35 6.82
CA ASN A 188 -1.26 -13.19 7.24
C ASN A 188 -0.31 -13.71 6.17
N LEU A 189 0.79 -13.00 5.92
CA LEU A 189 1.86 -13.48 5.06
C LEU A 189 2.57 -14.64 5.76
N VAL A 190 2.59 -15.81 5.12
CA VAL A 190 3.22 -17.04 5.68
C VAL A 190 4.41 -17.54 4.87
N GLN A 191 4.53 -17.11 3.62
CA GLN A 191 5.64 -17.49 2.74
C GLN A 191 5.94 -16.37 1.75
N SER A 192 7.22 -16.15 1.52
CA SER A 192 7.75 -15.32 0.44
C SER A 192 8.69 -16.16 -0.41
N GLU A 193 8.60 -16.03 -1.71
CA GLU A 193 9.43 -16.77 -2.65
C GLU A 193 9.89 -15.80 -3.74
N THR A 194 11.18 -15.86 -4.04
CA THR A 194 11.81 -15.05 -5.09
C THR A 194 12.64 -15.97 -5.97
N ASN A 195 12.54 -15.77 -7.27
CA ASN A 195 13.48 -16.37 -8.20
C ASN A 195 14.57 -15.32 -8.46
N ASN A 196 15.79 -15.60 -8.02
CA ASN A 196 16.96 -14.85 -8.43
C ASN A 196 17.61 -15.66 -9.56
N LEU A 197 17.41 -15.20 -10.79
CA LEU A 197 18.17 -15.67 -11.93
C LEU A 197 19.34 -14.72 -12.19
#